data_AF-A0A2D4PYG3-F1
#
_entry.id   AF-A0A2D4PYG3-F1
#
_cell.length_a   1.000
_cell.length_b   1.000
_cell.length_c   1.000
_cell.angle_alpha   90.00
_cell.angle_beta   90.00
_cell.angle_gamma   90.00
#
_symmetry.space_group_name_H-M   'P 1'
#
loop_
_entity.id
_entity.type
_entity.pdbx_description
1 polymer ?
#
loop_
_entity_poly.entity_id
_entity_poly.type
_entity_poly.pdbx_seq_one_letter_code
_entity_poly.pdbx_strand_id
1 'polypeptide(L)'
;GGQQLNKCIEILNDMVWKYNIVTLDRLILCLAMRSHEGNEAQVCYFIIQLLLLKPNDFRNRVSDFVKENSPEHWLQNDWHTKHMSYHKKYPEKLYFEGLAEQVNPPVQIQQQYLPIYFGNVCLRFLPVFDIVIHRFLELLPVSKSLETLLDHLGGLYKFHDRPVTYLYNTLHYYEGHLRERTNLKRKLVHAIIGSLKDNRPLGWCLSDTYLKCAMNPREDNPWVPDDMYYCKLIGRLVDTMAGKSSSPFPNCDWRFNEFPNPAAHALHVTCVELMALAVPGKDVGNDLLNVVLKRYVEVGF
;
A
#
# COMPACT_ATOMS: atom_id res chain seq x y z
N GLY A 1 12.04 8.59 -32.02
CA GLY A 1 10.99 8.21 -31.04
C GLY A 1 10.79 6.71 -31.07
N GLY A 2 10.26 6.11 -29.99
CA GLY A 2 10.09 4.67 -29.83
C GLY A 2 11.37 3.92 -29.43
N GLN A 3 12.28 3.71 -30.39
CA GLN A 3 13.52 2.95 -30.15
C GLN A 3 14.47 3.65 -29.17
N GLN A 4 14.68 4.97 -29.32
CA GLN A 4 15.53 5.75 -28.41
C GLN A 4 15.03 5.70 -26.96
N LEU A 5 13.73 5.86 -26.75
CA LEU A 5 13.11 5.80 -25.41
C LEU A 5 13.23 4.40 -24.82
N ASN A 6 12.96 3.36 -25.61
CA ASN A 6 13.15 1.98 -25.19
C ASN A 6 14.60 1.70 -24.79
N LYS A 7 15.57 2.25 -25.52
CA LYS A 7 16.98 2.10 -25.20
C LYS A 7 17.38 2.82 -23.91
N CYS A 8 16.85 4.03 -23.66
CA CYS A 8 17.07 4.72 -22.38
C CYS A 8 16.53 3.91 -21.20
N ILE A 9 15.35 3.30 -21.35
CA ILE A 9 14.76 2.46 -20.29
C ILE A 9 15.58 1.20 -20.07
N GLU A 10 16.05 0.56 -21.15
CA GLU A 10 16.94 -0.60 -21.07
C GLU A 10 18.23 -0.26 -20.32
N ILE A 11 18.89 0.86 -20.67
CA ILE A 11 20.11 1.32 -20.01
C ILE A 11 19.86 1.64 -18.54
N LEU A 12 18.76 2.33 -18.20
CA LEU A 12 18.43 2.63 -16.80
C LEU A 12 18.21 1.34 -15.98
N ASN A 13 17.56 0.34 -16.57
CA ASN A 13 17.39 -0.95 -15.90
C ASN A 13 18.71 -1.71 -15.76
N ASP A 14 19.57 -1.66 -16.78
CA ASP A 14 20.91 -2.21 -16.72
C ASP A 14 21.72 -1.55 -15.59
N MET A 15 21.64 -0.22 -15.44
CA MET A 15 22.32 0.48 -14.34
C MET A 15 21.87 -0.01 -12.96
N VAL A 16 20.61 -0.42 -12.81
CA VAL A 16 20.07 -0.92 -11.53
C VAL A 16 20.41 -2.40 -11.31
N TRP A 17 20.06 -3.26 -12.27
CA TRP A 17 20.06 -4.71 -12.06
C TRP A 17 21.31 -5.41 -12.58
N LYS A 18 21.90 -4.91 -13.68
CA LYS A 18 23.03 -5.54 -14.36
C LYS A 18 24.38 -5.01 -13.90
N TYR A 19 24.50 -3.70 -13.72
CA TYR A 19 25.73 -3.03 -13.29
C TYR A 19 25.73 -2.67 -11.80
N ASN A 20 24.56 -2.69 -11.16
CA ASN A 20 24.38 -2.40 -9.73
C ASN A 20 24.97 -1.04 -9.31
N ILE A 21 24.78 -0.03 -10.16
CA ILE A 21 25.24 1.35 -9.97
C ILE A 21 24.38 2.08 -8.93
N VAL A 22 23.07 1.80 -8.92
CA VAL A 22 22.15 2.39 -7.95
C VAL A 22 21.04 1.39 -7.66
N THR A 23 20.61 1.29 -6.41
CA THR A 23 19.49 0.42 -6.05
C THR A 23 18.17 1.02 -6.53
N LEU A 24 17.19 0.16 -6.83
CA LEU A 24 15.88 0.59 -7.32
C LEU A 24 15.22 1.61 -6.38
N ASP A 25 15.12 1.27 -5.10
CA ASP A 25 14.53 2.12 -4.05
C ASP A 25 15.19 3.50 -3.97
N ARG A 26 16.51 3.56 -4.07
CA ARG A 26 17.25 4.83 -4.04
C ARG A 26 16.95 5.68 -5.28
N LEU A 27 16.98 5.07 -6.47
CA LEU A 27 16.71 5.78 -7.72
C LEU A 27 15.27 6.32 -7.76
N ILE A 28 14.29 5.48 -7.41
CA ILE A 28 12.88 5.88 -7.42
C ILE A 28 12.61 6.97 -6.39
N LEU A 29 13.20 6.89 -5.19
CA LEU A 29 13.08 7.95 -4.19
C LEU A 29 13.62 9.27 -4.72
N CYS A 30 14.81 9.27 -5.35
CA CYS A 30 15.38 10.48 -5.94
C CYS A 30 14.49 11.08 -7.03
N LEU A 31 13.83 10.25 -7.85
CA LEU A 31 12.87 10.70 -8.87
C LEU A 31 11.58 11.27 -8.25
N ALA A 32 11.05 10.63 -7.21
CA ALA A 32 9.83 11.08 -6.54
C ALA A 32 10.00 12.44 -5.82
N MET A 33 11.22 12.76 -5.39
CA MET A 33 11.56 13.99 -4.65
C MET A 33 11.99 15.16 -5.56
N ARG A 34 11.76 15.07 -6.87
CA ARG A 34 12.08 16.15 -7.82
C ARG A 34 10.98 17.23 -7.85
N SER A 35 11.38 18.47 -8.08
CA SER A 35 10.51 19.64 -8.23
C SER A 35 10.15 19.92 -9.70
N HIS A 36 9.89 18.88 -10.49
CA HIS A 36 9.47 19.05 -11.89
C HIS A 36 8.02 19.55 -11.94
N GLU A 37 7.68 20.34 -12.95
CA GLU A 37 6.35 20.91 -13.13
C GLU A 37 5.71 20.41 -14.44
N GLY A 38 4.37 20.36 -14.46
CA GLY A 38 3.59 20.04 -15.66
C GLY A 38 4.03 18.75 -16.38
N ASN A 39 4.40 18.87 -17.64
CA ASN A 39 4.79 17.72 -18.48
C ASN A 39 6.08 17.04 -18.01
N GLU A 40 7.02 17.78 -17.41
CA GLU A 40 8.25 17.18 -16.89
C GLU A 40 7.96 16.24 -15.72
N ALA A 41 7.03 16.63 -14.84
CA ALA A 41 6.58 15.79 -13.74
C ALA A 41 5.94 14.49 -14.25
N GLN A 42 5.10 14.60 -15.29
CA GLN A 42 4.48 13.44 -15.92
C GLN A 42 5.53 12.47 -16.50
N VAL A 43 6.55 12.99 -17.17
CA VAL A 43 7.65 12.16 -17.70
C VAL A 43 8.43 11.51 -16.56
N CYS A 44 8.73 12.24 -15.49
CA CYS A 44 9.42 11.70 -14.31
C CYS A 44 8.66 10.52 -13.70
N TYR A 45 7.34 10.65 -13.49
CA TYR A 45 6.52 9.57 -12.93
C TYR A 45 6.26 8.44 -13.91
N PHE A 46 6.25 8.72 -15.22
CA PHE A 46 6.26 7.68 -16.24
C PHE A 46 7.55 6.86 -16.19
N ILE A 47 8.72 7.48 -15.97
CA ILE A 47 9.99 6.76 -15.78
C ILE A 47 9.91 5.86 -14.54
N ILE A 48 9.35 6.36 -13.42
CA ILE A 48 9.11 5.54 -12.21
C ILE A 48 8.27 4.31 -12.55
N GLN A 49 7.14 4.49 -13.23
CA GLN A 49 6.27 3.38 -13.63
C GLN A 49 7.02 2.35 -14.50
N LEU A 50 7.82 2.82 -15.45
CA LEU A 50 8.59 1.94 -16.34
C LEU A 50 9.64 1.13 -15.59
N LEU A 51 10.38 1.75 -14.67
CA LEU A 51 11.38 1.05 -13.85
C LEU A 51 10.75 -0.02 -12.94
N LEU A 52 9.54 0.24 -12.44
CA LEU A 52 8.83 -0.67 -11.54
C LEU A 52 8.14 -1.82 -12.28
N LEU A 53 7.59 -1.57 -13.48
CA LEU A 53 6.68 -2.51 -14.14
C LEU A 53 7.18 -3.08 -15.46
N LYS A 54 8.06 -2.40 -16.19
CA LYS A 54 8.46 -2.87 -17.53
C LYS A 54 9.38 -4.09 -17.46
N PRO A 55 10.45 -4.11 -16.64
CA PRO A 55 11.22 -5.32 -16.39
C PRO A 55 10.44 -6.30 -15.52
N ASN A 56 10.86 -7.55 -15.58
CA ASN A 56 10.34 -8.59 -14.69
C ASN A 56 11.10 -8.64 -13.35
N ASP A 57 12.28 -8.00 -13.27
CA ASP A 57 13.16 -8.06 -12.10
C ASP A 57 12.46 -7.73 -10.78
N PHE A 58 11.82 -6.57 -10.69
CA PHE A 58 11.18 -6.16 -9.46
C PHE A 58 9.84 -6.88 -9.23
N ARG A 59 9.04 -7.05 -10.29
CA ARG A 59 7.74 -7.73 -10.20
C ARG A 59 7.88 -9.18 -9.72
N ASN A 60 8.86 -9.92 -10.23
CA ASN A 60 9.13 -11.29 -9.81
C ASN A 60 9.58 -11.34 -8.34
N ARG A 61 10.48 -10.45 -7.93
CA ARG A 61 10.94 -10.33 -6.53
C ARG A 61 9.77 -10.06 -5.58
N VAL A 62 8.89 -9.12 -5.92
CA VAL A 62 7.70 -8.79 -5.11
C VAL A 62 6.72 -9.95 -5.08
N SER A 63 6.38 -10.51 -6.24
CA SER A 63 5.45 -11.65 -6.35
C SER A 63 5.90 -12.83 -5.49
N ASP A 64 7.16 -13.24 -5.63
CA ASP A 64 7.68 -14.41 -4.91
C ASP A 64 7.84 -14.12 -3.43
N PHE A 65 8.32 -12.93 -3.05
CA PHE A 65 8.43 -12.54 -1.65
C PHE A 65 7.06 -12.53 -0.96
N VAL A 66 6.03 -11.95 -1.58
CA VAL A 66 4.67 -11.86 -1.04
C VAL A 66 4.01 -13.23 -0.91
N LYS A 67 4.24 -14.10 -1.89
CA LYS A 67 3.67 -15.45 -1.94
C LYS A 67 4.30 -16.38 -0.89
N GLU A 68 5.62 -16.32 -0.72
CA GLU A 68 6.37 -17.31 0.07
C GLU A 68 6.57 -16.91 1.54
N ASN A 69 6.32 -15.63 1.90
CA ASN A 69 6.58 -15.10 3.24
C ASN A 69 5.32 -14.54 3.92
N SER A 70 5.39 -14.41 5.24
CA SER A 70 4.34 -13.78 6.07
C SER A 70 4.94 -12.65 6.91
N PRO A 71 4.16 -11.61 7.26
CA PRO A 71 4.63 -10.47 8.04
C PRO A 71 4.68 -10.72 9.55
N GLU A 72 3.98 -11.74 10.09
CA GLU A 72 3.91 -12.03 11.53
C GLU A 72 5.22 -12.67 12.04
N HIS A 73 6.31 -11.92 12.01
CA HIS A 73 7.66 -12.42 12.34
C HIS A 73 7.74 -13.01 13.76
N TRP A 74 6.93 -12.53 14.70
CA TRP A 74 6.87 -13.02 16.07
C TRP A 74 6.23 -14.42 16.21
N LEU A 75 5.56 -14.92 15.16
CA LEU A 75 5.00 -16.26 15.09
C LEU A 75 5.87 -17.23 14.27
N GLN A 76 6.97 -16.73 13.67
CA GLN A 76 7.80 -17.51 12.77
C GLN A 76 9.03 -18.08 13.48
N ASN A 77 9.35 -19.33 13.16
CA ASN A 77 10.55 -20.02 13.60
C ASN A 77 11.58 -20.24 12.47
N ASP A 78 11.19 -19.97 11.22
CA ASP A 78 11.96 -20.29 10.01
C ASP A 78 12.29 -19.07 9.14
N TRP A 79 12.15 -17.85 9.68
CA TRP A 79 12.37 -16.59 8.93
C TRP A 79 13.73 -16.56 8.25
N HIS A 80 14.81 -16.91 8.96
CA HIS A 80 16.16 -16.86 8.40
C HIS A 80 16.32 -17.79 7.19
N THR A 81 15.69 -18.98 7.20
CA THR A 81 15.72 -19.92 6.07
C THR A 81 14.98 -19.36 4.85
N LYS A 82 13.84 -18.70 5.06
CA LYS A 82 13.09 -18.06 3.98
C LYS A 82 13.81 -16.83 3.42
N HIS A 83 14.40 -16.01 4.30
CA HIS A 83 15.24 -14.86 3.94
C HIS A 83 16.50 -15.30 3.15
N MET A 84 17.18 -16.34 3.65
CA MET A 84 17.96 -17.38 2.96
C MET A 84 17.64 -17.55 1.47
N SER A 85 16.50 -18.18 1.27
CA SER A 85 15.99 -18.60 -0.04
C SER A 85 15.75 -17.42 -0.96
N TYR A 86 15.21 -16.31 -0.44
CA TYR A 86 15.01 -15.08 -1.21
C TYR A 86 16.34 -14.53 -1.75
N HIS A 87 17.34 -14.31 -0.89
CA HIS A 87 18.63 -13.73 -1.30
C HIS A 87 19.45 -14.66 -2.18
N LYS A 88 19.29 -15.98 -2.03
CA LYS A 88 19.88 -16.96 -2.95
C LYS A 88 19.27 -16.87 -4.35
N LYS A 89 17.96 -16.67 -4.44
CA LYS A 89 17.23 -16.54 -5.71
C LYS A 89 17.42 -15.16 -6.36
N TYR A 90 17.50 -14.13 -5.54
CA TYR A 90 17.62 -12.73 -5.93
C TYR A 90 18.77 -12.04 -5.19
N PRO A 91 20.04 -12.34 -5.53
CA PRO A 91 21.18 -11.70 -4.88
C PRO A 91 21.14 -10.17 -5.05
N GLU A 92 21.41 -9.46 -3.96
CA GLU A 92 21.53 -7.99 -3.95
C GLU A 92 23.00 -7.59 -3.90
N LYS A 93 23.49 -7.04 -5.01
CA LYS A 93 24.85 -6.52 -5.18
C LYS A 93 24.90 -5.04 -4.75
N LEU A 94 25.59 -4.74 -3.66
CA LEU A 94 25.60 -3.43 -3.00
C LEU A 94 26.92 -2.65 -3.17
N TYR A 95 27.93 -3.24 -3.79
CA TYR A 95 29.26 -2.65 -3.98
C TYR A 95 29.69 -2.59 -5.45
N PHE A 96 28.73 -2.36 -6.36
CA PHE A 96 28.98 -2.22 -7.81
C PHE A 96 29.55 -3.49 -8.48
N GLU A 97 29.26 -4.67 -7.93
CA GLU A 97 29.84 -5.94 -8.41
C GLU A 97 29.52 -6.20 -9.88
N GLY A 98 28.30 -5.94 -10.34
CA GLY A 98 27.92 -6.10 -11.73
C GLY A 98 28.70 -5.20 -12.70
N LEU A 99 29.12 -4.01 -12.26
CA LEU A 99 29.99 -3.12 -13.03
C LEU A 99 31.43 -3.63 -13.05
N ALA A 100 31.97 -4.00 -11.89
CA ALA A 100 33.33 -4.49 -11.76
C ALA A 100 33.59 -5.79 -12.54
N GLU A 101 32.58 -6.64 -12.69
CA GLU A 101 32.61 -7.86 -13.52
C GLU A 101 32.63 -7.56 -15.03
N GLN A 102 32.12 -6.40 -15.46
CA GLN A 102 31.93 -6.07 -16.90
C GLN A 102 32.97 -5.08 -17.46
N VAL A 103 33.75 -4.41 -16.60
CA VAL A 103 34.88 -3.58 -17.04
C VAL A 103 36.02 -4.45 -17.58
N ASN A 104 36.84 -3.88 -18.46
CA ASN A 104 38.02 -4.55 -19.03
C ASN A 104 39.30 -3.77 -18.70
N PRO A 105 40.20 -4.28 -17.85
CA PRO A 105 40.14 -5.59 -17.17
C PRO A 105 39.10 -5.63 -16.03
N PRO A 106 38.52 -6.80 -15.70
CA PRO A 106 37.63 -6.95 -14.56
C PRO A 106 38.30 -6.57 -13.24
N VAL A 107 37.57 -5.90 -12.35
CA VAL A 107 38.06 -5.47 -11.05
C VAL A 107 37.55 -6.43 -9.97
N GLN A 108 38.44 -7.00 -9.18
CA GLN A 108 38.05 -7.85 -8.05
C GLN A 108 37.59 -6.97 -6.88
N ILE A 109 36.36 -7.19 -6.41
CA ILE A 109 35.83 -6.57 -5.20
C ILE A 109 36.00 -7.55 -4.04
N GLN A 110 36.73 -7.14 -3.01
CA GLN A 110 36.95 -7.92 -1.78
C GLN A 110 36.17 -7.35 -0.58
N GLN A 111 35.12 -6.56 -0.82
CA GLN A 111 34.33 -5.97 0.25
C GLN A 111 33.52 -7.04 0.98
N GLN A 112 33.61 -7.03 2.31
CA GLN A 112 32.83 -7.91 3.16
C GLN A 112 31.46 -7.29 3.43
N TYR A 113 30.41 -8.07 3.18
CA TYR A 113 29.04 -7.65 3.48
C TYR A 113 28.81 -7.60 5.00
N LEU A 114 28.09 -6.57 5.43
CA LEU A 114 27.55 -6.52 6.79
C LEU A 114 26.37 -7.51 6.92
N PRO A 115 26.07 -8.00 8.13
CA PRO A 115 24.95 -8.92 8.34
C PRO A 115 23.60 -8.32 7.90
N ILE A 116 22.86 -9.05 7.07
CA ILE A 116 21.50 -8.72 6.63
C ILE A 116 20.55 -9.78 7.18
N TYR A 117 19.75 -9.43 8.20
CA TYR A 117 18.85 -10.37 8.87
C TYR A 117 17.41 -10.35 8.37
N PHE A 118 16.94 -9.19 7.89
CA PHE A 118 15.53 -8.97 7.56
C PHE A 118 15.32 -8.25 6.22
N GLY A 119 16.21 -7.31 5.90
CA GLY A 119 16.04 -6.44 4.74
C GLY A 119 16.18 -7.15 3.40
N ASN A 120 15.45 -6.63 2.42
CA ASN A 120 15.61 -6.85 0.99
C ASN A 120 15.06 -5.63 0.23
N VAL A 121 15.29 -5.56 -1.08
CA VAL A 121 14.86 -4.44 -1.93
C VAL A 121 13.35 -4.23 -1.93
N CYS A 122 12.54 -5.29 -1.78
CA CYS A 122 11.08 -5.17 -1.69
C CYS A 122 10.68 -4.40 -0.43
N LEU A 123 11.19 -4.81 0.73
CA LEU A 123 10.90 -4.14 2.01
C LEU A 123 11.51 -2.73 2.08
N ARG A 124 12.71 -2.51 1.53
CA ARG A 124 13.33 -1.19 1.44
C ARG A 124 12.55 -0.23 0.54
N PHE A 125 11.88 -0.76 -0.49
CA PHE A 125 11.05 0.03 -1.39
C PHE A 125 9.70 0.43 -0.78
N LEU A 126 9.16 -0.33 0.18
CA LEU A 126 7.80 -0.10 0.68
C LEU A 126 7.56 1.33 1.24
N PRO A 127 8.46 1.92 2.06
CA PRO A 127 8.32 3.32 2.47
C PRO A 127 8.44 4.32 1.30
N VAL A 128 9.19 3.97 0.25
CA VAL A 128 9.28 4.78 -0.98
C VAL A 128 7.98 4.66 -1.77
N PHE A 129 7.31 3.51 -1.72
CA PHE A 129 6.06 3.28 -2.42
C PHE A 129 4.94 4.18 -1.88
N ASP A 130 4.90 4.41 -0.57
CA ASP A 130 4.00 5.40 0.05
C ASP A 130 4.16 6.80 -0.57
N ILE A 131 5.42 7.26 -0.67
CA ILE A 131 5.75 8.56 -1.27
C ILE A 131 5.35 8.60 -2.75
N VAL A 132 5.63 7.53 -3.50
CA VAL A 132 5.28 7.42 -4.91
C VAL A 132 3.77 7.54 -5.10
N ILE A 133 2.97 6.84 -4.29
CA ILE A 133 1.50 6.94 -4.35
C ILE A 133 1.06 8.38 -4.12
N HIS A 134 1.59 9.03 -3.08
CA HIS A 134 1.29 10.43 -2.77
C HIS A 134 1.58 11.37 -3.94
N ARG A 135 2.75 11.24 -4.57
CA ARG A 135 3.10 12.03 -5.76
C ARG A 135 2.14 11.80 -6.93
N PHE A 136 1.68 10.56 -7.12
CA PHE A 136 0.73 10.24 -8.19
C PHE A 136 -0.68 10.75 -7.87
N LEU A 137 -1.06 10.89 -6.60
CA LEU A 137 -2.32 11.49 -6.21
C LEU A 137 -2.38 12.98 -6.54
N GLU A 138 -1.28 13.70 -6.38
CA GLU A 138 -1.19 15.14 -6.67
C GLU A 138 -1.27 15.47 -8.16
N LEU A 139 -0.81 14.55 -9.03
CA LEU A 139 -0.74 14.80 -10.47
C LEU A 139 -1.88 14.08 -11.22
N LEU A 140 -2.95 14.81 -11.54
CA LEU A 140 -4.18 14.25 -12.15
C LEU A 140 -3.94 13.36 -13.40
N PRO A 141 -3.07 13.71 -14.37
CA PRO A 141 -2.84 12.90 -15.57
C PRO A 141 -2.30 11.49 -15.33
N VAL A 142 -1.70 11.18 -14.17
CA VAL A 142 -1.07 9.86 -13.90
C VAL A 142 -1.96 8.88 -13.14
N SER A 143 -3.25 9.17 -13.00
CA SER A 143 -4.22 8.33 -12.24
C SER A 143 -4.23 6.86 -12.69
N LYS A 144 -4.27 6.59 -14.00
CA LYS A 144 -4.29 5.20 -14.53
C LYS A 144 -2.99 4.45 -14.24
N SER A 145 -1.86 5.16 -14.24
CA SER A 145 -0.56 4.58 -13.90
C SER A 145 -0.51 4.13 -12.45
N LEU A 146 -1.12 4.89 -11.53
CA LEU A 146 -1.24 4.51 -10.13
C LEU A 146 -2.08 3.23 -9.95
N GLU A 147 -3.22 3.13 -10.63
CA GLU A 147 -4.04 1.91 -10.60
C GLU A 147 -3.24 0.67 -11.03
N THR A 148 -2.44 0.81 -12.10
CA THR A 148 -1.59 -0.27 -12.62
C THR A 148 -0.49 -0.66 -11.62
N LEU A 149 0.10 0.31 -10.91
CA LEU A 149 1.07 0.04 -9.86
C LEU A 149 0.44 -0.73 -8.70
N LEU A 150 -0.76 -0.34 -8.26
CA LEU A 150 -1.49 -1.02 -7.20
C LEU A 150 -1.86 -2.46 -7.60
N ASP A 151 -2.18 -2.72 -8.86
CA ASP A 151 -2.46 -4.07 -9.36
C ASP A 151 -1.27 -5.02 -9.28
N HIS A 152 -0.07 -4.53 -9.59
CA HIS A 152 1.12 -5.38 -9.67
C HIS A 152 1.91 -5.44 -8.36
N LEU A 153 1.92 -4.34 -7.59
CA LEU A 153 2.79 -4.16 -6.43
C LEU A 153 2.00 -3.93 -5.14
N GLY A 154 0.67 -3.73 -5.20
CA GLY A 154 -0.17 -3.49 -4.02
C GLY A 154 -0.09 -4.62 -2.98
N GLY A 155 0.13 -5.87 -3.43
CA GLY A 155 0.35 -7.02 -2.54
C GLY A 155 1.53 -6.85 -1.57
N LEU A 156 2.49 -5.97 -1.87
CA LEU A 156 3.62 -5.67 -0.99
C LEU A 156 3.18 -5.02 0.34
N TYR A 157 2.03 -4.36 0.38
CA TYR A 157 1.45 -3.80 1.60
C TYR A 157 1.10 -4.84 2.67
N LYS A 158 1.13 -6.14 2.32
CA LYS A 158 1.11 -7.24 3.29
C LYS A 158 2.18 -7.09 4.38
N PHE A 159 3.34 -6.50 4.05
CA PHE A 159 4.45 -6.29 4.98
C PHE A 159 4.57 -4.86 5.49
N HIS A 160 3.58 -4.01 5.19
CA HIS A 160 3.55 -2.65 5.73
C HIS A 160 3.28 -2.72 7.24
N ASP A 161 4.01 -1.93 8.02
CA ASP A 161 3.91 -1.93 9.48
C ASP A 161 2.63 -1.23 9.97
N ARG A 162 2.20 -0.17 9.28
CA ARG A 162 1.00 0.63 9.61
C ARG A 162 0.05 0.89 8.43
N PRO A 163 -0.51 -0.16 7.79
CA PRO A 163 -1.30 -0.02 6.56
C PRO A 163 -2.60 0.78 6.76
N VAL A 164 -3.28 0.63 7.91
CA VAL A 164 -4.52 1.37 8.19
C VAL A 164 -4.20 2.84 8.49
N THR A 165 -3.16 3.11 9.27
CA THR A 165 -2.70 4.48 9.57
C THR A 165 -2.26 5.19 8.30
N TYR A 166 -1.53 4.51 7.41
CA TYR A 166 -1.14 5.06 6.10
C TYR A 166 -2.37 5.45 5.27
N LEU A 167 -3.37 4.56 5.17
CA LEU A 167 -4.62 4.85 4.47
C LEU A 167 -5.36 6.03 5.11
N TYR A 168 -5.47 6.07 6.43
CA TYR A 168 -6.11 7.15 7.16
C TYR A 168 -5.48 8.50 6.79
N ASN A 169 -4.15 8.61 6.93
CA ASN A 169 -3.42 9.84 6.63
C ASN A 169 -3.57 10.22 5.15
N THR A 170 -3.48 9.25 4.24
CA THR A 170 -3.56 9.50 2.80
C THR A 170 -4.95 9.98 2.39
N LEU A 171 -6.01 9.30 2.84
CA LEU A 171 -7.38 9.68 2.51
C LEU A 171 -7.76 11.04 3.11
N HIS A 172 -7.34 11.29 4.35
CA HIS A 172 -7.60 12.55 5.03
C HIS A 172 -6.85 13.72 4.38
N TYR A 173 -5.56 13.56 4.11
CA TYR A 173 -4.72 14.61 3.53
C TYR A 173 -5.12 14.93 2.08
N TYR A 174 -5.40 13.91 1.27
CA TYR A 174 -5.73 14.07 -0.14
C TYR A 174 -7.25 14.12 -0.42
N GLU A 175 -8.09 14.47 0.55
CA GLU A 175 -9.55 14.53 0.36
C GLU A 175 -9.94 15.36 -0.87
N GLY A 176 -9.39 16.57 -1.00
CA GLY A 176 -9.66 17.45 -2.13
C GLY A 176 -9.21 16.88 -3.48
N HIS A 177 -8.19 16.02 -3.48
CA HIS A 177 -7.70 15.34 -4.67
C HIS A 177 -8.49 14.06 -4.97
N LEU A 178 -9.12 13.43 -3.98
CA LEU A 178 -9.76 12.11 -4.12
C LEU A 178 -11.28 12.16 -4.18
N ARG A 179 -11.91 13.29 -3.80
CA ARG A 179 -13.37 13.46 -3.75
C ARG A 179 -14.06 13.00 -5.04
N GLU A 180 -13.63 13.51 -6.18
CA GLU A 180 -14.19 13.19 -7.50
C GLU A 180 -13.57 11.93 -8.13
N ARG A 181 -12.51 11.38 -7.53
CA ARG A 181 -11.79 10.18 -8.03
C ARG A 181 -12.14 8.94 -7.21
N THR A 182 -13.44 8.68 -7.08
CA THR A 182 -13.99 7.62 -6.22
C THR A 182 -13.48 6.22 -6.57
N ASN A 183 -13.25 5.94 -7.86
CA ASN A 183 -12.69 4.64 -8.29
C ASN A 183 -11.23 4.46 -7.84
N LEU A 184 -10.40 5.49 -7.99
CA LEU A 184 -9.01 5.46 -7.53
C LEU A 184 -8.95 5.33 -6.00
N LYS A 185 -9.80 6.07 -5.30
CA LYS A 185 -9.94 6.01 -3.84
C LYS A 185 -10.26 4.59 -3.37
N ARG A 186 -11.27 3.95 -3.97
CA ARG A 186 -11.63 2.56 -3.71
C ARG A 186 -10.49 1.60 -4.05
N LYS A 187 -9.84 1.76 -5.21
CA LYS A 187 -8.70 0.95 -5.64
C LYS A 187 -7.58 0.96 -4.61
N LEU A 188 -7.21 2.14 -4.10
CA LEU A 188 -6.17 2.30 -3.09
C LEU A 188 -6.50 1.54 -1.80
N VAL A 189 -7.70 1.78 -1.25
CA VAL A 189 -8.16 1.11 -0.02
C VAL A 189 -8.19 -0.40 -0.22
N HIS A 190 -8.72 -0.88 -1.35
CA HIS A 190 -8.87 -2.30 -1.60
C HIS A 190 -7.52 -3.00 -1.86
N ALA A 191 -6.59 -2.35 -2.55
CA ALA A 191 -5.26 -2.91 -2.78
C ALA A 191 -4.51 -3.12 -1.45
N ILE A 192 -4.56 -2.13 -0.55
CA ILE A 192 -3.82 -2.15 0.72
C ILE A 192 -4.50 -3.03 1.77
N ILE A 193 -5.81 -2.88 2.00
CA ILE A 193 -6.53 -3.75 2.95
C ILE A 193 -6.58 -5.19 2.41
N GLY A 194 -6.76 -5.35 1.09
CA GLY A 194 -6.84 -6.64 0.43
C GLY A 194 -5.53 -7.43 0.47
N SER A 195 -4.36 -6.80 0.55
CA SER A 195 -3.08 -7.51 0.71
C SER A 195 -2.94 -8.24 2.04
N LEU A 196 -3.78 -7.91 3.03
CA LEU A 196 -3.76 -8.48 4.37
C LEU A 196 -4.83 -9.56 4.59
N LYS A 197 -5.66 -9.86 3.58
CA LYS A 197 -6.83 -10.74 3.70
C LYS A 197 -6.52 -12.16 4.18
N ASP A 198 -5.34 -12.68 3.84
CA ASP A 198 -4.91 -14.04 4.19
C ASP A 198 -4.11 -14.08 5.51
N ASN A 199 -3.80 -12.90 6.06
CA ASN A 199 -2.98 -12.68 7.25
C ASN A 199 -3.78 -12.12 8.43
N ARG A 200 -4.96 -11.56 8.17
CA ARG A 200 -5.86 -10.99 9.17
C ARG A 200 -7.22 -11.70 9.14
N PRO A 201 -7.87 -11.91 10.29
CA PRO A 201 -9.18 -12.57 10.31
C PRO A 201 -10.25 -11.78 9.54
N LEU A 202 -11.30 -12.47 9.09
CA LEU A 202 -12.47 -11.81 8.51
C LEU A 202 -13.09 -10.80 9.49
N GLY A 203 -13.60 -9.69 8.98
CA GLY A 203 -14.18 -8.62 9.80
C GLY A 203 -13.16 -7.74 10.54
N TRP A 204 -11.85 -7.90 10.31
CA TRP A 204 -10.84 -7.10 11.00
C TRP A 204 -10.83 -5.60 10.65
N CYS A 205 -11.34 -5.20 9.49
CA CYS A 205 -11.30 -3.82 9.00
C CYS A 205 -12.65 -3.38 8.40
N LEU A 206 -12.85 -3.55 7.10
CA LEU A 206 -14.05 -3.12 6.39
C LEU A 206 -15.29 -3.90 6.85
N SER A 207 -16.43 -3.22 6.98
CA SER A 207 -17.70 -3.82 7.36
C SER A 207 -18.23 -4.75 6.28
N ASP A 208 -19.00 -5.76 6.70
CA ASP A 208 -19.64 -6.71 5.78
C ASP A 208 -20.54 -6.00 4.76
N THR A 209 -21.24 -4.93 5.17
CA THR A 209 -22.09 -4.15 4.26
C THR A 209 -21.25 -3.44 3.22
N TYR A 210 -20.14 -2.79 3.61
CA TYR A 210 -19.23 -2.16 2.65
C TYR A 210 -18.66 -3.19 1.67
N LEU A 211 -18.23 -4.36 2.16
CA LEU A 211 -17.69 -5.42 1.33
C LEU A 211 -18.71 -6.01 0.35
N LYS A 212 -20.01 -5.99 0.66
CA LYS A 212 -21.06 -6.49 -0.23
C LYS A 212 -21.56 -5.45 -1.22
N CYS A 213 -21.64 -4.19 -0.81
CA CYS A 213 -22.30 -3.13 -1.58
C CYS A 213 -21.29 -2.23 -2.33
N ALA A 214 -20.20 -1.80 -1.69
CA ALA A 214 -19.22 -0.88 -2.28
C ALA A 214 -18.25 -1.56 -3.26
N MET A 215 -18.13 -2.89 -3.16
CA MET A 215 -17.19 -3.72 -3.92
C MET A 215 -17.71 -4.21 -5.27
N ASN A 216 -18.98 -3.96 -5.62
CA ASN A 216 -19.53 -4.41 -6.89
C ASN A 216 -18.94 -3.60 -8.05
N PRO A 217 -18.14 -4.21 -8.96
CA PRO A 217 -17.49 -3.50 -10.06
C PRO A 217 -18.43 -3.24 -11.25
N ARG A 218 -19.72 -3.55 -11.12
CA ARG A 218 -20.69 -3.66 -12.22
C ARG A 218 -21.78 -2.59 -12.25
N GLU A 219 -21.84 -1.70 -11.28
CA GLU A 219 -22.93 -0.71 -11.22
C GLU A 219 -22.44 0.68 -11.65
N ASP A 220 -23.09 1.21 -12.69
CA ASP A 220 -22.96 2.60 -13.14
C ASP A 220 -23.39 3.60 -12.04
N ASN A 221 -24.14 3.14 -11.05
CA ASN A 221 -24.57 3.91 -9.91
C ASN A 221 -23.69 3.60 -8.69
N PRO A 222 -23.01 4.61 -8.10
CA PRO A 222 -22.30 4.41 -6.84
C PRO A 222 -23.28 4.05 -5.73
N TRP A 223 -22.96 3.03 -4.95
CA TRP A 223 -23.74 2.68 -3.76
C TRP A 223 -23.79 3.86 -2.79
N VAL A 224 -25.01 4.28 -2.45
CA VAL A 224 -25.29 5.27 -1.41
C VAL A 224 -25.75 4.51 -0.16
N PRO A 225 -25.00 4.55 0.95
CA PRO A 225 -25.39 3.87 2.18
C PRO A 225 -26.65 4.48 2.81
N ASP A 226 -27.42 3.66 3.51
CA ASP A 226 -28.59 4.10 4.27
C ASP A 226 -28.24 4.43 5.74
N ASP A 227 -29.19 5.00 6.49
CA ASP A 227 -29.03 5.30 7.92
C ASP A 227 -28.55 4.06 8.71
N MET A 228 -29.06 2.88 8.36
CA MET A 228 -28.77 1.63 9.04
C MET A 228 -27.30 1.22 8.89
N TYR A 229 -26.68 1.51 7.75
CA TYR A 229 -25.24 1.34 7.56
C TYR A 229 -24.44 2.16 8.58
N TYR A 230 -24.75 3.47 8.71
CA TYR A 230 -24.04 4.35 9.64
C TYR A 230 -24.27 3.95 11.10
N CYS A 231 -25.50 3.56 11.47
CA CYS A 231 -25.82 3.02 12.79
C CYS A 231 -24.96 1.79 13.13
N LYS A 232 -24.88 0.80 12.23
CA LYS A 232 -24.07 -0.40 12.43
C LYS A 232 -22.58 -0.09 12.49
N LEU A 233 -22.11 0.81 11.62
CA LEU A 233 -20.70 1.18 11.54
C LEU A 233 -20.24 1.86 12.84
N ILE A 234 -21.00 2.81 13.36
CA ILE A 234 -20.74 3.47 14.65
C ILE A 234 -20.95 2.51 15.83
N GLY A 235 -21.95 1.62 15.74
CA GLY A 235 -22.18 0.56 16.72
C GLY A 235 -20.94 -0.30 16.96
N ARG A 236 -20.16 -0.62 15.92
CA ARG A 236 -18.88 -1.35 16.09
C ARG A 236 -17.90 -0.60 17.00
N LEU A 237 -17.84 0.73 16.92
CA LEU A 237 -16.95 1.53 17.76
C LEU A 237 -17.47 1.59 19.21
N VAL A 238 -18.76 1.87 19.38
CA VAL A 238 -19.41 1.94 20.71
C VAL A 238 -19.24 0.63 21.47
N ASP A 239 -19.56 -0.50 20.83
CA ASP A 239 -19.46 -1.82 21.42
C ASP A 239 -18.01 -2.21 21.77
N THR A 240 -17.04 -1.77 20.95
CA THR A 240 -15.62 -1.97 21.23
C THR A 240 -15.18 -1.17 22.47
N MET A 241 -15.59 0.10 22.57
CA MET A 241 -15.25 0.96 23.72
C MET A 241 -15.93 0.50 25.02
N ALA A 242 -17.14 -0.06 24.91
CA ALA A 242 -17.87 -0.63 26.04
C ALA A 242 -17.30 -1.98 26.52
N GLY A 243 -16.36 -2.59 25.79
CA GLY A 243 -15.75 -3.86 26.18
C GLY A 243 -16.73 -5.03 26.17
N LYS A 244 -17.72 -5.03 25.26
CA LYS A 244 -18.71 -6.12 25.16
C LYS A 244 -18.03 -7.48 24.90
N SER A 245 -18.57 -8.54 25.51
CA SER A 245 -18.02 -9.90 25.40
C SER A 245 -17.97 -10.42 23.96
N SER A 246 -18.91 -10.01 23.11
CA SER A 246 -18.88 -10.21 21.67
C SER A 246 -18.31 -8.97 20.98
N SER A 247 -16.97 -8.86 20.94
CA SER A 247 -16.29 -7.74 20.29
C SER A 247 -16.65 -7.70 18.78
N PRO A 248 -17.01 -6.53 18.22
CA PRO A 248 -17.27 -6.37 16.79
C PRO A 248 -16.06 -6.62 15.91
N PHE A 249 -14.85 -6.47 16.47
CA PHE A 249 -13.59 -6.77 15.80
C PHE A 249 -12.90 -7.97 16.46
N PRO A 250 -12.23 -8.84 15.68
CA PRO A 250 -11.45 -9.94 16.21
C PRO A 250 -10.32 -9.41 17.10
N ASN A 251 -10.07 -10.08 18.22
CA ASN A 251 -8.95 -9.72 19.09
C ASN A 251 -7.61 -10.05 18.40
N CYS A 252 -6.58 -9.26 18.70
CA CYS A 252 -5.22 -9.50 18.21
C CYS A 252 -4.19 -9.15 19.30
N ASP A 253 -2.94 -9.56 19.09
CA ASP A 253 -1.84 -9.22 19.99
C ASP A 253 -1.36 -7.78 19.73
N TRP A 254 -1.92 -6.83 20.47
CA TRP A 254 -1.67 -5.39 20.29
C TRP A 254 -0.19 -4.98 20.39
N ARG A 255 0.69 -5.82 20.95
CA ARG A 255 2.14 -5.57 21.01
C ARG A 255 2.80 -5.55 19.63
N PHE A 256 2.20 -6.22 18.66
CA PHE A 256 2.73 -6.38 17.30
C PHE A 256 1.83 -5.75 16.23
N ASN A 257 1.00 -4.79 16.64
CA ASN A 257 0.06 -4.10 15.76
C ASN A 257 0.33 -2.60 15.73
N GLU A 258 -0.14 -1.94 14.68
CA GLU A 258 0.01 -0.49 14.53
C GLU A 258 -0.77 0.31 15.59
N PHE A 259 -1.80 -0.30 16.18
CA PHE A 259 -2.64 0.32 17.20
C PHE A 259 -2.37 -0.27 18.59
N PRO A 260 -2.41 0.56 19.65
CA PRO A 260 -2.11 0.12 21.01
C PRO A 260 -3.25 -0.67 21.66
N ASN A 261 -4.49 -0.58 21.16
CA ASN A 261 -5.67 -1.20 21.76
C ASN A 261 -6.85 -1.30 20.76
N PRO A 262 -7.92 -2.06 21.09
CA PRO A 262 -9.07 -2.25 20.22
C PRO A 262 -9.79 -0.95 19.83
N ALA A 263 -9.91 0.02 20.74
CA ALA A 263 -10.62 1.26 20.48
C ALA A 263 -9.90 2.13 19.45
N ALA A 264 -8.56 2.24 19.55
CA ALA A 264 -7.75 2.95 18.58
C ALA A 264 -7.86 2.32 17.18
N HIS A 265 -7.84 0.98 17.10
CA HIS A 265 -8.07 0.26 15.85
C HIS A 265 -9.47 0.51 15.28
N ALA A 266 -10.51 0.29 16.08
CA ALA A 266 -11.90 0.49 15.70
C ALA A 266 -12.16 1.90 15.16
N LEU A 267 -11.59 2.92 15.79
CA LEU A 267 -11.70 4.31 15.33
C LEU A 267 -11.09 4.50 13.93
N HIS A 268 -9.84 4.08 13.73
CA HIS A 268 -9.14 4.31 12.46
C HIS A 268 -9.76 3.55 11.30
N VAL A 269 -10.13 2.27 11.49
CA VAL A 269 -10.77 1.49 10.41
C VAL A 269 -12.15 2.06 10.05
N THR A 270 -12.89 2.58 11.04
CA THR A 270 -14.17 3.27 10.82
C THR A 270 -13.96 4.54 9.99
N CYS A 271 -12.98 5.38 10.36
CA CYS A 271 -12.67 6.59 9.60
C CYS A 271 -12.19 6.29 8.17
N VAL A 272 -11.33 5.29 7.99
CA VAL A 272 -10.87 4.85 6.66
C VAL A 272 -12.05 4.41 5.80
N GLU A 273 -12.96 3.60 6.35
CA GLU A 273 -14.14 3.13 5.62
C GLU A 273 -15.07 4.30 5.23
N LEU A 274 -15.34 5.22 6.14
CA LEU A 274 -16.14 6.42 5.86
C LEU A 274 -15.52 7.28 4.75
N MET A 275 -14.21 7.50 4.80
CA MET A 275 -13.51 8.28 3.77
C MET A 275 -13.45 7.54 2.42
N ALA A 276 -13.51 6.21 2.42
CA ALA A 276 -13.50 5.40 1.21
C ALA A 276 -14.83 5.45 0.42
N LEU A 277 -15.94 5.84 1.06
CA LEU A 277 -17.26 5.95 0.44
C LEU A 277 -17.26 6.90 -0.76
N ALA A 278 -18.06 6.58 -1.78
CA ALA A 278 -18.32 7.47 -2.92
C ALA A 278 -19.38 8.54 -2.60
N VAL A 279 -19.34 9.10 -1.38
CA VAL A 279 -20.30 10.06 -0.85
C VAL A 279 -19.54 11.32 -0.39
N PRO A 280 -20.05 12.54 -0.66
CA PRO A 280 -19.42 13.78 -0.20
C PRO A 280 -19.31 13.84 1.33
N GLY A 281 -18.23 14.41 1.85
CA GLY A 281 -17.99 14.49 3.30
C GLY A 281 -19.07 15.23 4.08
N LYS A 282 -19.73 16.23 3.45
CA LYS A 282 -20.89 16.93 4.04
C LYS A 282 -22.04 15.97 4.31
N ASP A 283 -22.34 15.09 3.37
CA ASP A 283 -23.47 14.17 3.45
C ASP A 283 -23.16 13.07 4.46
N VAL A 284 -21.96 12.48 4.40
CA VAL A 284 -21.46 11.55 5.43
C VAL A 284 -21.53 12.16 6.83
N GLY A 285 -21.11 13.42 6.99
CA GLY A 285 -21.16 14.12 8.28
C GLY A 285 -22.59 14.32 8.79
N ASN A 286 -23.52 14.68 7.91
CA ASN A 286 -24.93 14.81 8.27
C ASN A 286 -25.56 13.45 8.64
N ASP A 287 -25.20 12.38 7.93
CA ASP A 287 -25.71 11.04 8.23
C ASP A 287 -25.20 10.51 9.56
N LEU A 288 -23.93 10.79 9.90
CA LEU A 288 -23.39 10.51 11.23
C LEU A 288 -24.12 11.26 12.34
N LEU A 289 -24.49 12.53 12.12
CA LEU A 289 -25.31 13.30 13.07
C LEU A 289 -26.73 12.71 13.19
N ASN A 290 -27.31 12.26 12.08
CA ASN A 290 -28.66 11.69 12.04
C ASN A 290 -28.77 10.39 12.86
N VAL A 291 -27.70 9.60 12.99
CA VAL A 291 -27.65 8.40 13.85
C VAL A 291 -28.11 8.74 15.27
N VAL A 292 -27.70 9.89 15.81
CA VAL A 292 -28.10 10.32 17.16
C VAL A 292 -29.37 11.17 17.13
N LEU A 293 -29.42 12.17 16.24
CA LEU A 293 -30.47 13.19 16.26
C LEU A 293 -31.84 12.68 15.77
N LYS A 294 -31.87 11.64 14.93
CA LYS A 294 -33.10 11.10 14.32
C LYS A 294 -33.37 9.65 14.68
N ARG A 295 -32.35 8.88 15.08
CA ARG A 295 -32.44 7.42 15.28
C ARG A 295 -32.13 6.96 16.72
N TYR A 296 -32.24 7.85 17.71
CA TYR A 296 -31.99 7.54 19.13
C TYR A 296 -32.81 6.36 19.70
N VAL A 297 -33.91 5.95 19.05
CA VAL A 297 -34.74 4.80 19.46
C VAL A 297 -34.15 3.46 19.00
N GLU A 298 -33.43 3.45 17.87
CA GLU A 298 -32.75 2.26 17.33
C GLU A 298 -31.33 2.11 17.93
N VAL A 299 -30.72 3.23 18.33
CA VAL A 299 -29.46 3.32 19.05
C VAL A 299 -29.75 3.26 20.54
N GLY A 300 -30.09 2.08 21.06
CA GLY A 300 -30.29 1.89 22.51
C GLY A 300 -29.00 2.19 23.27
N PHE A 301 -28.89 3.40 23.83
CA PHE A 301 -27.84 3.80 24.78
C PHE A 301 -28.00 3.04 26.11
#